data_AF-A0A7Z6XEI4-F1
#
_entry.id   AF-A0A7Z6XEI4-F1
#
_cell.length_a   1.000
_cell.length_b   1.000
_cell.length_c   1.000
_cell.angle_alpha   90.00
_cell.angle_beta   90.00
_cell.angle_gamma   90.00
#
_symmetry.space_group_name_H-M   'P 1'
#
loop_
_entity.id
_entity.type
_entity.pdbx_description
1 polymer ?
#
loop_
_entity_poly.entity_id
_entity_poly.type
_entity_poly.pdbx_seq_one_letter_code
_entity_poly.pdbx_strand_id
1 'polypeptide(L)'
;MHVLDRITPTGTAPRTRLAAWRFLIRSEGRAIAAADTMLTPDGWSFSHFFEGPYLASTELAVRQAEASPTAYQARLLSIPELYMLTLWLHDNPDDDAADASGVLAPADVLVPLAPAPPGIAAHRPHRVADLLPVMTLRVAPGPLLSSA
;
A
#
# COMPACT_ATOMS: atom_id res chain seq x y z
N MET A 1 -7.43 0.57 3.36
CA MET A 1 -6.71 0.01 2.21
C MET A 1 -7.03 0.83 0.98
N HIS A 2 -6.04 1.56 0.52
CA HIS A 2 -6.06 2.26 -0.75
C HIS A 2 -5.59 1.34 -1.86
N VAL A 3 -6.01 1.63 -3.09
CA VAL A 3 -5.49 0.99 -4.30
C VAL A 3 -4.87 2.07 -5.16
N LEU A 4 -3.67 1.81 -5.66
CA LEU A 4 -3.04 2.63 -6.70
C LEU A 4 -3.71 2.31 -8.05
N ASP A 5 -4.32 3.31 -8.70
CA ASP A 5 -5.14 3.06 -9.89
C ASP A 5 -4.31 2.62 -11.10
N ARG A 6 -3.23 3.35 -11.39
CA ARG A 6 -2.29 3.04 -12.48
C ARG A 6 -0.95 3.71 -12.23
N ILE A 7 0.13 3.02 -12.60
CA ILE A 7 1.48 3.58 -12.67
C ILE A 7 1.70 4.07 -14.11
N THR A 8 1.66 5.39 -14.33
CA THR A 8 1.91 5.98 -15.65
C THR A 8 3.31 6.60 -15.75
N PRO A 9 4.03 6.43 -16.87
CA PRO A 9 5.33 7.08 -17.10
C PRO A 9 5.24 8.61 -17.28
N THR A 10 4.04 9.17 -17.44
CA THR A 10 3.79 10.52 -17.96
C THR A 10 3.95 11.66 -16.93
N GLY A 11 4.60 11.42 -15.79
CA GLY A 11 4.92 12.44 -14.80
C GLY A 11 3.75 13.01 -14.00
N THR A 12 2.52 12.52 -14.22
CA THR A 12 1.37 12.87 -13.38
C THR A 12 1.45 12.11 -12.06
N ALA A 13 1.20 12.78 -10.95
CA ALA A 13 1.24 12.14 -9.64
C ALA A 13 0.20 10.99 -9.58
N PRO A 14 0.60 9.77 -9.16
CA PRO A 14 -0.30 8.63 -9.16
C PRO A 14 -1.50 8.86 -8.24
N ARG A 15 -2.67 8.44 -8.70
CA ARG A 15 -3.91 8.51 -7.91
C ARG A 15 -4.15 7.22 -7.15
N THR A 16 -4.63 7.40 -5.93
CA THR A 16 -5.09 6.32 -5.07
C THR A 16 -6.56 6.52 -4.76
N ARG A 17 -7.25 5.42 -4.47
CA ARG A 17 -8.63 5.44 -3.97
C ARG A 17 -8.76 4.53 -2.76
N LEU A 18 -9.53 4.93 -1.75
CA LEU A 18 -9.92 4.02 -0.69
C LEU A 18 -10.82 2.91 -1.26
N ALA A 19 -10.41 1.65 -1.08
CA ALA A 19 -11.13 0.49 -1.61
C ALA A 19 -11.79 -0.36 -0.51
N ALA A 20 -11.18 -0.38 0.68
CA ALA A 20 -11.61 -1.21 1.80
C ALA A 20 -11.02 -0.66 3.11
N TRP A 21 -11.61 -0.99 4.25
CA TRP A 21 -10.93 -0.96 5.54
C TRP A 21 -10.40 -2.36 5.85
N ARG A 22 -9.18 -2.45 6.38
CA ARG A 22 -8.58 -3.73 6.79
C ARG A 22 -8.52 -3.80 8.29
N PHE A 23 -9.08 -4.86 8.85
CA PHE A 23 -9.08 -5.14 10.28
C PHE A 23 -8.22 -6.37 10.56
N LEU A 24 -7.32 -6.28 11.53
CA LEU A 24 -6.57 -7.44 12.01
C LEU A 24 -7.39 -8.16 13.09
N ILE A 25 -7.58 -9.46 12.90
CA ILE A 25 -8.22 -10.34 13.87
C ILE A 25 -7.11 -10.95 14.73
N ARG A 26 -7.20 -10.73 16.03
CA ARG A 26 -6.15 -11.12 16.98
C ARG A 26 -6.64 -12.23 17.91
N SER A 27 -5.74 -13.15 18.22
CA SER A 27 -5.89 -14.12 19.29
C SER A 27 -4.55 -14.26 20.01
N GLU A 28 -4.57 -14.37 21.34
CA GLU A 28 -3.36 -14.53 22.16
C GLU A 28 -2.25 -13.50 21.86
N GLY A 29 -2.64 -12.26 21.59
CA GLY A 29 -1.69 -11.17 21.35
C GLY A 29 -1.01 -11.19 19.97
N ARG A 30 -1.39 -12.06 19.04
CA ARG A 30 -0.91 -12.08 17.64
C ARG A 30 -2.05 -11.90 16.64
N ALA A 31 -1.77 -11.30 15.48
CA ALA A 31 -2.71 -11.31 14.35
C ALA A 31 -2.76 -12.73 13.76
N ILE A 32 -3.94 -13.31 13.68
CA ILE A 32 -4.17 -14.65 13.13
C ILE A 32 -4.88 -14.62 11.77
N ALA A 33 -5.65 -13.57 11.51
CA ALA A 33 -6.37 -13.36 10.27
C ALA A 33 -6.57 -11.85 10.04
N ALA A 34 -7.08 -11.49 8.87
CA ALA A 34 -7.59 -10.16 8.61
C ALA A 34 -8.93 -10.21 7.87
N ALA A 35 -9.69 -9.14 8.00
CA ALA A 35 -10.93 -8.93 7.30
C ALA A 35 -10.88 -7.61 6.54
N ASP A 36 -11.20 -7.64 5.25
CA ASP A 36 -11.41 -6.46 4.44
C ASP A 36 -12.91 -6.16 4.33
N THR A 37 -13.24 -4.87 4.32
CA THR A 37 -14.60 -4.39 4.07
C THR A 37 -14.82 -4.02 2.61
N MET A 38 -16.08 -3.97 2.20
CA MET A 38 -16.52 -3.36 0.96
C MET A 38 -17.55 -2.27 1.26
N LEU A 39 -17.62 -1.26 0.40
CA LEU A 39 -18.62 -0.21 0.52
C LEU A 39 -19.96 -0.72 -0.04
N THR A 40 -21.02 -0.59 0.75
CA THR A 40 -22.40 -0.94 0.43
C THR A 40 -23.29 0.30 0.57
N PRO A 41 -24.56 0.28 0.11
CA PRO A 41 -25.49 1.39 0.33
C PRO A 41 -25.68 1.77 1.80
N ASP A 42 -25.56 0.81 2.72
CA ASP A 42 -25.69 1.00 4.17
C ASP A 42 -24.35 1.35 4.85
N GLY A 43 -23.29 1.56 4.07
CA GLY A 43 -21.94 1.84 4.54
C GLY A 43 -20.98 0.65 4.39
N TRP A 44 -19.91 0.64 5.18
CA TRP A 44 -18.87 -0.41 5.08
C TRP A 44 -19.33 -1.70 5.76
N SER A 45 -19.19 -2.83 5.05
CA SER A 45 -19.49 -4.17 5.57
C SER A 45 -18.33 -5.13 5.33
N PHE A 46 -18.10 -6.08 6.24
CA PHE A 46 -17.07 -7.11 6.06
C PHE A 46 -17.39 -7.99 4.84
N SER A 47 -16.37 -8.28 4.04
CA SER A 47 -16.53 -9.03 2.78
C SER A 47 -15.57 -10.19 2.61
N HIS A 48 -14.29 -10.00 2.94
CA HIS A 48 -13.25 -11.01 2.69
C HIS A 48 -12.43 -11.24 3.95
N PHE A 49 -12.34 -12.50 4.36
CA PHE A 49 -11.49 -12.95 5.46
C PHE A 49 -10.33 -13.76 4.88
N PHE A 50 -9.12 -13.50 5.34
CA PHE A 50 -7.93 -14.17 4.79
C PHE A 50 -6.80 -14.25 5.81
N GLU A 51 -5.91 -15.19 5.54
CA GLU A 51 -4.63 -15.36 6.21
C GLU A 51 -3.49 -15.11 5.23
N GLY A 52 -2.25 -15.11 5.73
CA GLY A 52 -1.07 -15.09 4.86
C GLY A 52 0.07 -14.22 5.36
N PRO A 53 1.16 -14.17 4.58
CA PRO A 53 2.42 -13.55 5.02
C PRO A 53 2.29 -12.04 5.29
N TYR A 54 1.33 -11.39 4.62
CA TYR A 54 1.09 -9.95 4.79
C TYR A 54 0.56 -9.59 6.18
N LEU A 55 0.02 -10.52 6.98
CA LEU A 55 -0.44 -10.22 8.34
C LEU A 55 0.70 -9.76 9.24
N ALA A 56 1.71 -10.63 9.42
CA ALA A 56 2.87 -10.33 10.24
C ALA A 56 3.66 -9.14 9.67
N SER A 57 3.74 -9.05 8.34
CA SER A 57 4.42 -7.92 7.69
C SER A 57 3.71 -6.59 7.92
N THR A 58 2.37 -6.55 7.87
CA THR A 58 1.59 -5.34 8.15
C THR A 58 1.78 -4.92 9.61
N GLU A 59 1.67 -5.88 10.53
CA GLU A 59 1.85 -5.63 11.96
C GLU A 59 3.24 -5.06 12.27
N LEU A 60 4.30 -5.63 11.69
CA LEU A 60 5.66 -5.11 11.84
C LEU A 60 5.77 -3.67 11.33
N ALA A 61 5.28 -3.40 10.11
CA ALA A 61 5.39 -2.07 9.50
C ALA A 61 4.61 -1.01 10.28
N VAL A 62 3.41 -1.34 10.78
CA VAL A 62 2.61 -0.42 11.60
C VAL A 62 3.33 -0.09 12.91
N ARG A 63 3.87 -1.10 13.62
CA ARG A 63 4.65 -0.86 14.85
C ARG A 63 5.88 0.01 14.60
N GLN A 64 6.55 -0.16 13.46
CA GLN A 64 7.69 0.68 13.08
C GLN A 64 7.27 2.13 12.82
N ALA A 65 6.10 2.33 12.19
CA ALA A 65 5.55 3.67 11.97
C ALA A 65 5.14 4.34 13.29
N GLU A 66 4.49 3.61 14.20
CA GLU A 66 4.09 4.12 15.52
C GLU A 66 5.29 4.47 16.41
N ALA A 67 6.44 3.82 16.22
CA ALA A 67 7.68 4.13 16.91
C ALA A 67 8.45 5.33 16.31
N SER A 68 8.03 5.85 15.15
CA SER A 68 8.64 6.99 14.49
C SER A 68 8.32 8.30 15.24
N PRO A 69 9.28 9.23 15.37
CA PRO A 69 9.02 10.54 15.97
C PRO A 69 8.15 11.45 15.08
N THR A 70 8.13 11.20 13.77
CA THR A 70 7.28 11.94 12.83
C THR A 70 5.87 11.37 12.85
N ALA A 71 4.88 12.23 13.04
CA ALA A 71 3.47 11.86 12.97
C ALA A 71 3.05 11.65 11.51
N TYR A 72 2.90 10.40 11.12
CA TYR A 72 2.36 10.01 9.82
C TYR A 72 0.96 9.42 9.97
N GLN A 73 0.11 9.63 8.97
CA GLN A 73 -1.08 8.81 8.82
C GLN A 73 -0.72 7.50 8.11
N ALA A 74 -0.78 6.39 8.85
CA ALA A 74 -0.52 5.06 8.29
C ALA A 74 -1.72 4.55 7.48
N ARG A 75 -1.51 4.34 6.18
CA ARG A 75 -2.50 3.84 5.23
C ARG A 75 -1.96 2.58 4.58
N LEU A 76 -2.75 1.50 4.51
CA LEU A 76 -2.36 0.35 3.68
C LEU A 76 -2.62 0.68 2.21
N LEU A 77 -1.65 0.43 1.32
CA LEU A 77 -1.76 0.68 -0.13
C LEU A 77 -1.50 -0.62 -0.90
N SER A 78 -2.43 -0.96 -1.79
CA SER A 78 -2.29 -2.05 -2.75
C SER A 78 -1.81 -1.50 -4.10
N ILE A 79 -0.84 -2.19 -4.70
CA ILE A 79 -0.30 -1.90 -6.03
C ILE A 79 -0.52 -3.16 -6.89
N PRO A 80 -1.71 -3.27 -7.53
CA PRO A 80 -2.09 -4.49 -8.25
C PRO A 80 -1.13 -4.85 -9.39
N GLU A 81 -0.63 -3.85 -10.14
CA GLU A 81 0.28 -4.06 -11.28
C GLU A 81 1.61 -4.72 -10.87
N LEU A 82 1.95 -4.70 -9.57
CA LEU A 82 3.15 -5.35 -9.02
C LEU A 82 2.83 -6.47 -8.02
N TYR A 83 1.54 -6.80 -7.83
CA TYR A 83 1.06 -7.75 -6.81
C TYR A 83 1.65 -7.49 -5.41
N MET A 84 1.81 -6.20 -5.07
CA MET A 84 2.53 -5.74 -3.89
C MET A 84 1.59 -4.99 -2.96
N LEU A 85 1.75 -5.21 -1.65
CA LEU A 85 1.19 -4.33 -0.61
C LEU A 85 2.29 -3.48 0.00
N THR A 86 1.97 -2.24 0.34
CA THR A 86 2.89 -1.31 1.01
C THR A 86 2.16 -0.61 2.16
N LEU A 87 2.89 -0.29 3.23
CA LEU A 87 2.43 0.73 4.16
C LEU A 87 2.79 2.10 3.59
N TRP A 88 1.78 2.92 3.37
CA TRP A 88 1.91 4.32 2.97
C TRP A 88 1.82 5.20 4.22
N LEU A 89 2.89 5.92 4.51
CA LEU A 89 2.97 6.90 5.56
C LEU A 89 2.75 8.28 4.94
N HIS A 90 1.55 8.79 5.11
CA HIS A 90 1.14 10.09 4.58
C HIS A 90 1.50 11.20 5.57
N ASP A 91 2.14 12.25 5.07
CA ASP A 91 2.73 13.33 5.91
C ASP A 91 1.70 14.33 6.47
N ASN A 92 0.41 14.13 6.21
CA ASN A 92 -0.67 14.93 6.77
C ASN A 92 -1.62 14.07 7.62
N PRO A 93 -1.49 14.09 8.96
CA PRO A 93 -2.34 13.29 9.85
C PRO A 93 -3.78 13.80 9.95
N ASP A 94 -4.03 15.07 9.61
CA ASP A 94 -5.35 15.69 9.69
C ASP A 94 -6.23 15.39 8.47
N ASP A 95 -5.66 14.86 7.38
CA ASP A 95 -6.42 14.46 6.21
C ASP A 95 -7.23 13.20 6.52
N ASP A 96 -8.55 13.26 6.31
CA ASP A 96 -9.39 12.07 6.41
C ASP A 96 -9.02 11.07 5.30
N ALA A 97 -9.02 9.80 5.67
CA ALA A 97 -8.68 8.69 4.79
C ALA A 97 -9.91 8.22 3.99
N ALA A 98 -11.13 8.56 4.42
CA ALA A 98 -12.40 8.12 3.82
C ALA A 98 -12.81 8.91 2.56
N ASP A 99 -12.41 10.16 2.50
CA ASP A 99 -12.58 11.17 1.45
C ASP A 99 -11.39 11.21 0.47
N ALA A 100 -10.36 10.39 0.71
CA ALA A 100 -9.15 10.32 -0.08
C ALA A 100 -9.31 9.48 -1.38
N SER A 101 -9.88 10.08 -2.42
CA SER A 101 -9.20 9.99 -3.71
C SER A 101 -7.91 10.81 -3.60
N GLY A 102 -6.85 10.17 -3.10
CA GLY A 102 -5.63 10.83 -2.67
C GLY A 102 -4.54 10.78 -3.73
N VAL A 103 -3.82 11.89 -3.89
CA VAL A 103 -2.59 11.93 -4.68
C VAL A 103 -1.47 11.30 -3.84
N LEU A 104 -0.75 10.34 -4.41
CA LEU A 104 0.43 9.77 -3.77
C LEU A 104 1.56 10.81 -3.86
N ALA A 105 1.77 11.57 -2.80
CA ALA A 105 2.64 12.75 -2.84
C ALA A 105 4.12 12.33 -2.90
N PRO A 106 4.98 13.05 -3.63
CA PRO A 106 6.39 12.68 -3.78
C PRO A 106 7.16 12.57 -2.45
N ALA A 107 6.74 13.32 -1.43
CA ALA A 107 7.34 13.35 -0.10
C ALA A 107 6.83 12.23 0.83
N ASP A 108 5.69 11.63 0.52
CA ASP A 108 5.15 10.51 1.30
C ASP A 108 6.14 9.34 1.30
N VAL A 109 6.04 8.51 2.34
CA VAL A 109 6.92 7.34 2.50
C VAL A 109 6.13 6.06 2.23
N LEU A 110 6.71 5.17 1.43
CA LEU A 110 6.24 3.82 1.18
C LEU A 110 7.18 2.82 1.84
N VAL A 111 6.61 1.88 2.59
CA VAL A 111 7.31 0.75 3.18
C VAL A 111 6.74 -0.53 2.56
N PRO A 112 7.41 -1.14 1.57
CA PRO A 112 6.95 -2.38 0.96
C PRO A 112 6.81 -3.51 1.97
N LEU A 113 5.70 -4.23 1.92
CA LEU A 113 5.46 -5.38 2.80
C LEU A 113 6.04 -6.65 2.18
N ALA A 114 6.38 -7.63 3.04
CA ALA A 114 6.77 -8.95 2.60
C ALA A 114 5.54 -9.82 2.28
N PRO A 115 5.55 -10.59 1.17
CA PRO A 115 6.60 -10.63 0.14
C PRO A 115 6.58 -9.39 -0.77
N ALA A 116 7.76 -8.80 -1.00
CA ALA A 116 7.94 -7.74 -1.99
C ALA A 116 8.39 -8.35 -3.33
N PRO A 117 8.06 -7.74 -4.48
CA PRO A 117 8.54 -8.19 -5.78
C PRO A 117 10.07 -8.09 -5.85
N PRO A 118 10.74 -8.88 -6.71
CA PRO A 118 12.19 -8.84 -6.87
C PRO A 118 12.71 -7.41 -7.04
N GLY A 119 13.88 -7.08 -6.50
CA GLY A 119 14.49 -5.74 -6.60
C GLY A 119 13.74 -4.60 -5.90
N ILE A 120 12.68 -4.89 -5.13
CA ILE A 120 12.12 -3.98 -4.14
C ILE A 120 12.33 -4.62 -2.77
N ALA A 121 12.99 -3.91 -1.85
CA ALA A 121 13.28 -4.43 -0.52
C ALA A 121 12.05 -4.29 0.40
N ALA A 122 11.58 -5.41 0.96
CA ALA A 122 10.55 -5.37 1.99
C ALA A 122 11.08 -4.67 3.26
N HIS A 123 10.17 -4.00 3.98
CA HIS A 123 10.41 -3.29 5.24
C HIS A 123 11.41 -2.14 5.17
N ARG A 124 11.84 -1.74 3.96
CA ARG A 124 12.68 -0.57 3.76
C ARG A 124 11.81 0.65 3.45
N PRO A 125 11.89 1.74 4.22
CA PRO A 125 11.21 2.97 3.87
C PRO A 125 11.81 3.61 2.62
N HIS A 126 10.97 4.07 1.71
CA HIS A 126 11.34 4.80 0.50
C HIS A 126 10.42 6.01 0.34
N ARG A 127 10.96 7.17 -0.08
CA ARG A 127 10.07 8.24 -0.54
C ARG A 127 9.40 7.80 -1.84
N VAL A 128 8.17 8.25 -2.06
CA VAL A 128 7.45 8.03 -3.32
C VAL A 128 8.29 8.49 -4.51
N ALA A 129 8.94 9.65 -4.42
CA ALA A 129 9.81 10.19 -5.48
C ALA A 129 10.93 9.21 -5.90
N ASP A 130 11.45 8.41 -4.97
CA ASP A 130 12.55 7.50 -5.21
C ASP A 130 12.08 6.11 -5.67
N LEU A 131 10.93 5.64 -5.16
CA LEU A 131 10.40 4.31 -5.47
C LEU A 131 9.56 4.28 -6.75
N LEU A 132 8.84 5.36 -7.07
CA LEU A 132 7.95 5.43 -8.22
C LEU A 132 8.67 5.13 -9.55
N PRO A 133 9.88 5.65 -9.83
CA PRO A 133 10.61 5.28 -11.06
C PRO A 133 10.89 3.77 -11.15
N VAL A 134 11.25 3.12 -10.04
CA VAL A 134 11.50 1.66 -9.98
C VAL A 134 10.22 0.88 -10.25
N MET A 135 9.09 1.33 -9.70
CA MET A 135 7.78 0.72 -9.96
C MET A 135 7.39 0.86 -11.43
N THR A 136 7.55 2.05 -12.02
CA THR A 136 7.26 2.31 -13.44
C THR A 136 8.09 1.43 -14.37
N LEU A 137 9.39 1.27 -14.09
CA LEU A 137 10.28 0.39 -14.85
C LEU A 137 9.82 -1.08 -14.86
N ARG A 138 9.15 -1.54 -13.79
CA ARG A 138 8.67 -2.92 -13.68
C ARG A 138 7.33 -3.17 -14.35
N VAL A 139 6.49 -2.15 -14.46
CA VAL A 139 5.19 -2.24 -15.13
C VAL A 139 5.31 -2.01 -16.63
N ALA A 140 6.28 -1.20 -17.07
CA ALA A 140 6.50 -0.92 -18.47
C ALA A 140 6.72 -2.24 -19.26
N PRO A 141 6.07 -2.42 -20.42
CA PRO A 141 6.35 -3.54 -21.30
C PRO A 141 7.84 -3.57 -21.62
N GLY A 142 8.50 -4.71 -21.38
CA GLY A 142 9.87 -4.91 -21.84
C GLY A 142 9.95 -4.74 -23.37
N PRO A 143 11.11 -4.36 -23.92
CA PRO A 143 11.27 -4.28 -25.37
C PRO A 143 10.89 -5.64 -25.98
N LEU A 144 9.88 -5.64 -26.86
CA LEU A 144 9.51 -6.83 -27.59
C LEU A 144 10.73 -7.24 -28.42
N LEU A 145 11.32 -8.38 -28.08
CA LEU A 145 12.34 -9.01 -28.91
C LEU A 145 11.67 -9.33 -30.25
N SER A 146 11.92 -8.50 -31.25
CA SER A 146 11.55 -8.82 -32.63
C SER A 146 12.32 -10.08 -33.01
N SER A 147 11.62 -11.20 -33.22
CA SER A 147 12.25 -12.34 -33.88
C SER A 147 12.66 -11.89 -35.28
N ALA A 148 13.95 -12.07 -35.59
CA ALA A 148 14.47 -11.96 -36.95
C ALA A 148 14.05 -13.19 -37.78
#